data_AF-A0AAV9W6Z3-F1
#
_entry.id   AF-A0AAV9W6Z3-F1
#
_cell.length_a   1.000
_cell.length_b   1.000
_cell.length_c   1.000
_cell.angle_alpha   90.00
_cell.angle_beta   90.00
_cell.angle_gamma   90.00
#
_symmetry.space_group_name_H-M   'P 1'
#
loop_
_entity.id
_entity.type
_entity.pdbx_description
1 polymer ?
#
loop_
_entity_poly.entity_id
_entity_poly.type
_entity_poly.pdbx_seq_one_letter_code
_entity_poly.pdbx_strand_id
1 'polypeptide(L)'
;MFCKFLLLLNFTIARFATAYPTLYPETNELLKSQATQLDRLSILNNSSAWSPCAILPTHIHPRAANYVIATRGSTKTYFFEENGAKLIVNTLTPNAMTIFPQASLHTMFNEGCTEATLVSALSSEDPGTLTFANSLFELPVDLVSTAFGGDISSFRSRVPNLASNAITGTRDCLARCRK
;
A
#
# COMPACT_ATOMS: atom_id res chain seq x y z
N MET A 1 12.31 25.19 -2.07
CA MET A 1 12.65 23.77 -2.33
C MET A 1 11.41 22.89 -2.55
N PHE A 2 10.29 23.13 -1.84
CA PHE A 2 8.99 22.44 -1.99
C PHE A 2 8.39 22.40 -3.41
N CYS A 3 8.35 23.53 -4.12
CA CYS A 3 7.74 23.61 -5.46
C CYS A 3 8.47 22.75 -6.51
N LYS A 4 9.80 22.58 -6.37
CA LYS A 4 10.62 21.77 -7.27
C LYS A 4 10.40 20.26 -7.05
N PHE A 5 10.14 19.85 -5.81
CA PHE A 5 9.84 18.45 -5.47
C PHE A 5 8.43 18.05 -5.91
N LEU A 6 7.44 18.94 -5.73
CA LEU A 6 6.07 18.72 -6.22
C LEU A 6 6.02 18.65 -7.75
N LEU A 7 6.75 19.54 -8.44
CA LEU A 7 6.89 19.46 -9.90
C LEU A 7 7.58 18.16 -10.32
N LEU A 8 8.70 17.80 -9.70
CA LEU A 8 9.41 16.55 -10.04
C LEU A 8 8.57 15.32 -9.75
N LEU A 9 7.77 15.31 -8.68
CA LEU A 9 6.86 14.21 -8.35
C LEU A 9 5.70 14.15 -9.36
N ASN A 10 5.06 15.27 -9.68
CA ASN A 10 4.04 15.33 -10.74
C ASN A 10 4.63 14.91 -12.10
N PHE A 11 5.84 15.34 -12.44
CA PHE A 11 6.53 14.93 -13.67
C PHE A 11 6.91 13.43 -13.65
N THR A 12 7.32 12.89 -12.50
CA THR A 12 7.70 11.47 -12.36
C THR A 12 6.47 10.59 -12.39
N ILE A 13 5.41 10.94 -11.66
CA ILE A 13 4.14 10.22 -11.66
C ILE A 13 3.48 10.33 -13.05
N ALA A 14 3.47 11.50 -13.69
CA ALA A 14 2.96 11.66 -15.06
C ALA A 14 3.78 10.87 -16.08
N ARG A 15 5.12 10.89 -16.00
CA ARG A 15 5.97 10.03 -16.84
C ARG A 15 5.73 8.55 -16.60
N PHE A 16 5.49 8.15 -15.36
CA PHE A 16 5.23 6.76 -15.04
C PHE A 16 3.84 6.32 -15.48
N ALA A 17 2.81 7.16 -15.34
CA ALA A 17 1.49 6.92 -15.93
C ALA A 17 1.57 6.71 -17.44
N THR A 18 2.44 7.46 -18.14
CA THR A 18 2.70 7.23 -19.57
C THR A 18 3.53 5.98 -19.88
N ALA A 19 4.38 5.51 -18.94
CA ALA A 19 5.26 4.35 -19.11
C ALA A 19 4.69 3.03 -18.55
N TYR A 20 3.71 3.07 -17.65
CA TYR A 20 3.07 1.90 -17.05
C TYR A 20 2.52 0.91 -18.08
N PRO A 21 1.83 1.35 -19.15
CA PRO A 21 1.32 0.46 -20.19
C PRO A 21 2.44 -0.33 -20.89
N THR A 22 3.67 0.19 -20.89
CA THR A 22 4.83 -0.44 -21.54
C THR A 22 5.61 -1.37 -20.63
N LEU A 23 5.58 -1.13 -19.31
CA LEU A 23 6.30 -1.94 -18.31
C LEU A 23 5.49 -3.17 -17.85
N TYR A 24 4.16 -3.08 -17.90
CA TYR A 24 3.25 -4.17 -17.54
C TYR A 24 2.15 -4.33 -18.59
N PRO A 25 2.46 -4.91 -19.77
CA PRO A 25 1.54 -4.96 -20.90
C PRO A 25 0.29 -5.83 -20.66
N GLU A 26 0.28 -6.66 -19.62
CA GLU A 26 -0.88 -7.47 -19.20
C GLU A 26 -1.90 -6.69 -18.34
N THR A 27 -1.62 -5.43 -18.00
CA THR A 27 -2.51 -4.63 -17.14
C THR A 27 -3.68 -4.02 -17.93
N ASN A 28 -4.89 -4.32 -17.45
CA ASN A 28 -6.19 -4.03 -18.06
C ASN A 28 -6.43 -2.52 -18.35
N GLU A 29 -7.33 -2.17 -19.27
CA GLU A 29 -7.67 -0.78 -19.64
C GLU A 29 -8.10 0.09 -18.45
N LEU A 30 -8.62 -0.52 -17.39
CA LEU A 30 -8.91 0.13 -16.10
C LEU A 30 -7.67 0.81 -15.49
N LEU A 31 -6.51 0.16 -15.52
CA LEU A 31 -5.26 0.73 -15.00
C LEU A 31 -4.77 1.91 -15.85
N LYS A 32 -4.98 1.86 -17.17
CA LYS A 32 -4.72 2.98 -18.08
C LYS A 32 -5.64 4.17 -17.77
N SER A 33 -6.91 3.92 -17.50
CA SER A 33 -7.87 4.97 -17.14
C SER A 33 -7.56 5.63 -15.79
N GLN A 34 -7.11 4.85 -14.80
CA GLN A 34 -6.71 5.38 -13.49
C GLN A 34 -5.49 6.28 -13.60
N ALA A 35 -4.51 5.90 -14.42
CA ALA A 35 -3.32 6.70 -14.71
C ALA A 35 -3.64 8.08 -15.36
N THR A 36 -4.83 8.26 -15.96
CA THR A 36 -5.28 9.57 -16.49
C THR A 36 -5.94 10.48 -15.46
N GLN A 37 -6.21 10.00 -14.24
CA GLN A 37 -6.83 10.78 -13.15
C GLN A 37 -5.84 11.62 -12.32
N LEU A 38 -4.63 11.84 -12.83
CA LEU A 38 -3.54 12.53 -12.12
C LEU A 38 -3.83 13.99 -11.75
N ASP A 39 -4.79 14.63 -12.44
CA ASP A 39 -5.14 16.04 -12.20
C ASP A 39 -5.90 16.27 -10.88
N ARG A 40 -6.28 15.20 -10.16
CA ARG A 40 -6.98 15.25 -8.86
C ARG A 40 -6.23 14.53 -7.73
N LEU A 41 -4.91 14.43 -7.84
CA LEU A 41 -4.11 13.80 -6.80
C LEU A 41 -4.19 14.59 -5.48
N SER A 42 -4.73 13.99 -4.43
CA SER A 42 -4.29 14.34 -3.09
C SER A 42 -2.90 13.78 -2.89
N ILE A 43 -1.92 14.67 -2.86
CA ILE A 43 -0.64 14.31 -2.29
C ILE A 43 -0.88 14.31 -0.78
N LEU A 44 -1.32 13.18 -0.23
CA LEU A 44 -1.07 12.92 1.18
C LEU A 44 0.45 12.94 1.30
N ASN A 45 1.00 14.06 1.77
CA ASN A 45 2.43 14.25 2.05
C ASN A 45 2.85 13.39 3.25
N ASN A 46 2.56 12.09 3.21
CA ASN A 46 3.05 11.11 4.15
C ASN A 46 4.35 10.54 3.60
N SER A 47 5.39 11.39 3.52
CA SER A 47 6.76 10.87 3.53
C SER A 47 6.96 10.20 4.88
N SER A 48 6.67 8.90 4.92
CA SER A 48 6.83 8.12 6.14
C SER A 48 8.23 7.55 6.11
N ALA A 49 9.04 7.83 7.13
CA ALA A 49 10.26 7.09 7.36
C ALA A 49 9.86 5.77 8.03
N TRP A 50 10.13 4.67 7.34
CA TRP A 50 9.79 3.32 7.77
C TRP A 50 10.97 2.73 8.50
N SER A 51 10.80 2.44 9.78
CA SER A 51 11.76 1.67 10.55
C SER A 51 12.07 0.34 9.85
N PRO A 52 13.26 -0.24 10.07
CA PRO A 52 13.55 -1.61 9.67
C PRO A 52 12.42 -2.56 10.07
N CYS A 53 12.06 -3.47 9.19
CA CYS A 53 10.97 -4.43 9.41
C CYS A 53 9.58 -3.81 9.58
N ALA A 54 9.33 -2.53 9.35
CA ALA A 54 7.97 -1.98 9.46
C ALA A 54 7.02 -2.54 8.39
N ILE A 55 5.78 -2.88 8.79
CA ILE A 55 4.69 -3.33 7.91
C ILE A 55 3.58 -2.29 7.91
N LEU A 56 3.08 -1.93 6.73
CA LEU A 56 1.82 -1.20 6.62
C LEU A 56 0.71 -2.23 6.65
N PRO A 57 -0.17 -2.22 7.67
CA PRO A 57 -1.24 -3.20 7.75
C PRO A 57 -2.03 -3.27 6.44
N THR A 58 -2.48 -4.48 6.09
CA THR A 58 -3.29 -4.71 4.90
C THR A 58 -4.53 -3.81 4.90
N HIS A 59 -4.68 -3.00 3.85
CA HIS A 59 -5.72 -1.99 3.77
C HIS A 59 -6.17 -1.75 2.32
N ILE A 60 -7.23 -0.98 2.18
CA ILE A 60 -7.74 -0.46 0.91
C ILE A 60 -7.97 1.05 1.00
N HIS A 61 -7.95 1.69 -0.17
CA HIS A 61 -8.48 3.04 -0.36
C HIS A 61 -9.78 2.92 -1.18
N PRO A 62 -10.96 2.98 -0.55
CA PRO A 62 -12.23 2.70 -1.23
C PRO A 62 -12.55 3.71 -2.33
N ARG A 63 -11.99 4.94 -2.24
CA ARG A 63 -12.28 6.05 -3.15
C ARG A 63 -11.07 6.55 -3.94
N ALA A 64 -9.94 5.83 -3.94
CA ALA A 64 -8.76 6.23 -4.71
C ALA A 64 -7.86 5.07 -5.08
N ALA A 65 -7.26 5.11 -6.27
CA ALA A 65 -5.99 4.45 -6.54
C ALA A 65 -4.85 5.16 -5.81
N ASN A 66 -3.84 4.40 -5.36
CA ASN A 66 -2.67 4.88 -4.62
C ASN A 66 -1.38 4.64 -5.44
N TYR A 67 -0.69 5.73 -5.77
CA TYR A 67 0.57 5.76 -6.49
C TYR A 67 1.71 5.86 -5.49
N VAL A 68 2.57 4.85 -5.43
CA VAL A 68 3.64 4.80 -4.41
C VAL A 68 5.00 4.68 -5.06
N ILE A 69 5.89 5.63 -4.75
CA ILE A 69 7.29 5.64 -5.17
C ILE A 69 8.22 5.51 -3.97
N ALA A 70 9.26 4.70 -4.09
CA ALA A 70 10.33 4.66 -3.10
C ALA A 70 11.35 5.76 -3.37
N THR A 71 11.69 6.54 -2.34
CA THR A 71 12.72 7.59 -2.42
C THR A 71 14.00 7.21 -1.68
N ARG A 72 13.92 6.29 -0.71
CA ARG A 72 15.06 5.75 0.04
C ARG A 72 14.79 4.31 0.47
N GLY A 73 15.84 3.49 0.55
CA GLY A 73 15.74 2.10 0.99
C GLY A 73 15.00 1.21 -0.03
N SER A 74 14.61 0.02 0.40
CA SER A 74 13.86 -0.94 -0.40
C SER A 74 12.66 -1.44 0.37
N THR A 75 11.52 -1.57 -0.30
CA THR A 75 10.29 -2.14 0.30
C THR A 75 9.69 -3.17 -0.64
N LYS A 76 9.12 -4.24 -0.09
CA LYS A 76 8.26 -5.16 -0.83
C LYS A 76 6.82 -4.74 -0.69
N THR A 77 6.07 -4.88 -1.76
CA THR A 77 4.64 -4.58 -1.80
C THR A 77 3.88 -5.77 -2.35
N TYR A 78 2.67 -5.95 -1.85
CA TYR A 78 1.82 -7.11 -2.12
C TYR A 78 0.40 -6.59 -2.34
N PHE A 79 -0.24 -6.98 -3.44
CA PHE A 79 -1.65 -6.64 -3.65
C PHE A 79 -2.39 -7.64 -4.56
N PHE A 80 -3.72 -7.61 -4.46
CA PHE A 80 -4.65 -8.25 -5.39
C PHE A 80 -5.50 -7.18 -6.07
N GLU A 81 -5.77 -7.34 -7.35
CA GLU A 81 -6.71 -6.46 -8.05
C GLU A 81 -8.15 -6.77 -7.64
N GLU A 82 -8.51 -8.05 -7.59
CA GLU A 82 -9.87 -8.53 -7.30
C GLU A 82 -9.87 -10.03 -6.95
N ASN A 83 -11.06 -10.58 -6.65
CA ASN A 83 -11.22 -12.01 -6.38
C ASN A 83 -10.82 -12.86 -7.60
N GLY A 84 -9.99 -13.87 -7.37
CA GLY A 84 -9.50 -14.76 -8.42
C GLY A 84 -8.29 -14.22 -9.21
N ALA A 85 -7.93 -12.94 -9.01
CA ALA A 85 -6.68 -12.41 -9.53
C ALA A 85 -5.46 -13.03 -8.82
N LYS A 86 -4.32 -13.04 -9.51
CA LYS A 86 -3.06 -13.48 -8.93
C LYS A 86 -2.53 -12.44 -7.94
N LEU A 87 -1.77 -12.90 -6.94
CA LEU A 87 -1.02 -12.02 -6.07
C LEU A 87 0.07 -11.31 -6.89
N ILE A 88 0.08 -9.99 -6.85
CA ILE A 88 1.13 -9.17 -7.46
C ILE A 88 2.13 -8.79 -6.36
N VAL A 89 3.41 -9.02 -6.63
CA VAL A 89 4.51 -8.76 -5.70
C VAL A 89 5.56 -7.89 -6.38
N ASN A 90 5.77 -6.68 -5.85
CA ASN A 90 6.77 -5.75 -6.37
C ASN A 90 7.84 -5.45 -5.31
N THR A 91 9.08 -5.19 -5.77
CA THR A 91 10.15 -4.65 -4.93
C THR A 91 10.45 -3.23 -5.37
N LEU A 92 10.19 -2.25 -4.49
CA LEU A 92 10.43 -0.84 -4.76
C LEU A 92 11.80 -0.43 -4.21
N THR A 93 12.77 -0.27 -5.10
CA THR A 93 14.05 0.41 -4.84
C THR A 93 13.92 1.91 -5.14
N PRO A 94 14.88 2.76 -4.76
CA PRO A 94 14.76 4.20 -4.99
C PRO A 94 14.49 4.53 -6.46
N ASN A 95 13.48 5.37 -6.69
CA ASN A 95 12.90 5.76 -7.99
C ASN A 95 12.02 4.71 -8.69
N ALA A 96 11.85 3.52 -8.10
CA ALA A 96 10.84 2.56 -8.55
C ALA A 96 9.48 2.89 -7.91
N MET A 97 8.39 2.62 -8.65
CA MET A 97 7.03 2.86 -8.15
C MET A 97 6.06 1.76 -8.56
N THR A 98 4.94 1.73 -7.86
CA THR A 98 3.80 0.84 -8.10
C THR A 98 2.51 1.64 -8.04
N ILE A 99 1.46 1.09 -8.65
CA ILE A 99 0.10 1.60 -8.55
C ILE A 99 -0.74 0.52 -7.86
N PHE A 100 -1.40 0.89 -6.77
CA PHE A 100 -2.47 0.09 -6.19
C PHE A 100 -3.80 0.61 -6.76
N PRO A 101 -4.55 -0.19 -7.55
CA PRO A 101 -5.85 0.23 -8.05
C PRO A 101 -6.80 0.65 -6.93
N GLN A 102 -7.80 1.46 -7.28
CA GLN A 102 -8.86 1.81 -6.32
C GLN A 102 -9.49 0.56 -5.71
N ALA A 103 -9.66 0.58 -4.38
CA ALA A 103 -10.19 -0.52 -3.57
C ALA A 103 -9.41 -1.85 -3.65
N SER A 104 -8.22 -1.87 -4.28
CA SER A 104 -7.34 -3.04 -4.28
C SER A 104 -6.77 -3.28 -2.88
N LEU A 105 -6.81 -4.53 -2.42
CA LEU A 105 -6.27 -4.93 -1.11
C LEU A 105 -4.75 -5.01 -1.22
N HIS A 106 -4.05 -4.19 -0.42
CA HIS A 106 -2.60 -4.08 -0.49
C HIS A 106 -1.91 -3.91 0.86
N THR A 107 -0.63 -4.29 0.91
CA THR A 107 0.27 -4.10 2.04
C THR A 107 1.69 -3.83 1.56
N MET A 108 2.48 -3.17 2.41
CA MET A 108 3.87 -2.80 2.15
C MET A 108 4.72 -3.25 3.34
N PHE A 109 5.93 -3.73 3.06
CA PHE A 109 6.84 -4.26 4.07
C PHE A 109 8.27 -3.79 3.79
N ASN A 110 8.87 -3.08 4.75
CA ASN A 110 10.30 -2.85 4.76
C ASN A 110 11.04 -4.09 5.26
N GLU A 111 11.38 -5.01 4.35
CA GLU A 111 12.15 -6.23 4.70
C GLU A 111 13.62 -5.98 5.03
N GLY A 112 14.08 -4.73 4.85
CA GLY A 112 15.44 -4.31 5.07
C GLY A 112 15.75 -4.02 6.55
N CYS A 113 17.05 -4.05 6.86
CA CYS A 113 17.57 -3.71 8.19
C CYS A 113 17.88 -2.22 8.35
N THR A 114 17.55 -1.41 7.34
CA THR A 114 17.71 0.03 7.30
C THR A 114 16.37 0.71 7.06
N GLU A 115 16.30 2.00 7.32
CA GLU A 115 15.08 2.77 7.06
C GLU A 115 14.76 2.84 5.56
N ALA A 116 13.48 2.80 5.25
CA ALA A 116 12.96 3.08 3.92
C ALA A 116 12.08 4.33 3.92
N THR A 117 11.91 4.97 2.77
CA THR A 117 11.01 6.10 2.60
C THR A 117 10.21 5.92 1.33
N LEU A 118 8.91 5.96 1.49
CA LEU A 118 7.92 5.93 0.42
C LEU A 118 7.20 7.28 0.37
N VAL A 119 6.82 7.68 -0.82
CA VAL A 119 5.89 8.80 -1.05
C VAL A 119 4.68 8.24 -1.76
N SER A 120 3.49 8.61 -1.26
CA SER A 120 2.21 8.17 -1.81
C SER A 120 1.43 9.38 -2.33
N ALA A 121 0.76 9.21 -3.45
CA ALA A 121 -0.22 10.14 -3.99
C ALA A 121 -1.50 9.38 -4.29
N LEU A 122 -2.67 9.93 -3.97
CA LEU A 122 -3.96 9.27 -4.15
C LEU A 122 -4.83 10.05 -5.10
N SER A 123 -5.55 9.36 -5.98
CA SER A 123 -6.42 9.94 -7.03
C SER A 123 -7.71 10.63 -6.54
N SER A 124 -7.88 10.79 -5.23
CA SER A 124 -9.01 11.51 -4.63
C SER A 124 -8.57 12.32 -3.43
N GLU A 125 -9.15 13.51 -3.25
CA GLU A 125 -9.01 14.37 -2.05
C GLU A 125 -9.52 13.72 -0.78
N ASP A 126 -10.47 12.82 -0.90
CA ASP A 126 -10.99 11.99 0.18
C ASP A 126 -10.88 10.51 -0.21
N PRO A 127 -9.68 9.90 -0.10
CA PRO A 127 -9.48 8.52 -0.54
C PRO A 127 -10.10 7.51 0.42
N GLY A 128 -10.22 7.87 1.69
CA GLY A 128 -10.47 6.95 2.80
C GLY A 128 -9.34 5.93 2.98
N THR A 129 -9.28 5.33 4.17
CA THR A 129 -8.43 4.18 4.45
C THR A 129 -9.22 3.19 5.28
N LEU A 130 -9.33 1.95 4.82
CA LEU A 130 -9.96 0.87 5.57
C LEU A 130 -8.91 -0.23 5.79
N THR A 131 -8.49 -0.41 7.04
CA THR A 131 -7.58 -1.49 7.41
C THR A 131 -8.38 -2.78 7.59
N PHE A 132 -8.03 -3.78 6.78
CA PHE A 132 -8.88 -4.94 6.55
C PHE A 132 -9.13 -5.74 7.84
N ALA A 133 -8.07 -6.08 8.58
CA ALA A 133 -8.20 -6.87 9.79
C ALA A 133 -9.05 -6.16 10.86
N ASN A 134 -8.81 -4.87 11.10
CA ASN A 134 -9.57 -4.10 12.10
C ASN A 134 -11.07 -4.07 11.76
N SER A 135 -11.42 -3.71 10.52
CA SER A 135 -12.83 -3.65 10.10
C SER A 135 -13.50 -5.02 10.05
N LEU A 136 -12.77 -6.07 9.64
CA LEU A 136 -13.29 -7.44 9.61
C LEU A 136 -13.72 -7.91 11.01
N PHE A 137 -12.90 -7.65 12.04
CA PHE A 137 -13.17 -8.07 13.41
C PHE A 137 -14.10 -7.12 14.21
N GLU A 138 -14.56 -6.03 13.59
CA GLU A 138 -15.66 -5.19 14.12
C GLU A 138 -17.05 -5.74 13.76
N LEU A 139 -17.15 -6.60 12.74
CA LEU A 139 -18.40 -7.26 12.37
C LEU A 139 -18.86 -8.24 13.46
N PRO A 140 -20.17 -8.60 13.48
CA PRO A 140 -20.68 -9.66 14.34
C PRO A 140 -19.85 -10.95 14.21
N VAL A 141 -19.36 -11.45 15.36
CA VAL A 141 -18.35 -12.52 15.40
C VAL A 141 -18.85 -13.83 14.80
N ASP A 142 -20.16 -14.08 14.83
CA ASP A 142 -20.83 -15.22 14.21
C ASP A 142 -20.73 -15.18 12.68
N LEU A 143 -20.90 -13.99 12.07
CA LEU A 143 -20.73 -13.81 10.63
C LEU A 143 -19.28 -14.05 10.21
N VAL A 144 -18.32 -13.48 10.95
CA VAL A 144 -16.91 -13.66 10.61
C VAL A 144 -16.46 -15.11 10.84
N SER A 145 -16.87 -15.74 11.93
CA SER A 145 -16.55 -17.15 12.21
C SER A 145 -17.14 -18.08 11.14
N THR A 146 -18.36 -17.79 10.67
CA THR A 146 -18.99 -18.55 9.58
C THR A 146 -18.17 -18.41 8.28
N ALA A 147 -17.71 -17.20 7.94
CA ALA A 147 -16.89 -16.97 6.75
C ALA A 147 -15.53 -17.69 6.80
N PHE A 148 -14.97 -17.90 7.99
CA PHE A 148 -13.70 -18.62 8.19
C PHE A 148 -13.87 -20.12 8.42
N GLY A 149 -15.10 -20.64 8.47
CA GLY A 149 -15.39 -22.06 8.71
C GLY A 149 -15.08 -22.53 10.13
N GLY A 150 -15.02 -21.63 11.12
CA GLY A 150 -14.71 -21.97 12.51
C GLY A 150 -14.64 -20.76 13.44
N ASP A 151 -14.59 -21.01 14.74
CA ASP A 151 -14.47 -19.94 15.75
C ASP A 151 -13.13 -19.22 15.64
N ILE A 152 -13.20 -17.92 15.34
CA ILE A 152 -12.05 -17.03 15.26
C ILE A 152 -12.11 -15.88 16.28
N SER A 153 -13.03 -15.94 17.25
CA SER A 153 -13.26 -14.89 18.25
C SER A 153 -11.97 -14.50 19.00
N SER A 154 -11.10 -15.47 19.25
CA SER A 154 -9.81 -15.26 19.92
C SER A 154 -8.81 -14.41 19.15
N PHE A 155 -8.98 -14.22 17.83
CA PHE A 155 -8.09 -13.39 17.02
C PHE A 155 -8.36 -11.90 17.18
N ARG A 156 -9.58 -11.51 17.56
CA ARG A 156 -9.96 -10.09 17.71
C ARG A 156 -9.03 -9.33 18.66
N SER A 157 -8.64 -9.95 19.78
CA SER A 157 -7.73 -9.35 20.76
C SER A 157 -6.27 -9.29 20.30
N ARG A 158 -5.93 -9.97 19.19
CA ARG A 158 -4.59 -9.98 18.60
C ARG A 158 -4.43 -8.97 17.46
N VAL A 159 -5.54 -8.38 16.99
CA VAL A 159 -5.48 -7.33 15.98
C VAL A 159 -4.94 -6.05 16.64
N PRO A 160 -3.81 -5.51 16.18
CA PRO A 160 -3.25 -4.30 16.77
C PRO A 160 -4.18 -3.10 16.58
N ASN A 161 -4.22 -2.23 17.58
CA ASN A 161 -4.86 -0.93 17.43
C ASN A 161 -4.02 -0.06 16.48
N LEU A 162 -4.67 0.63 15.54
CA LEU A 162 -4.04 1.42 14.48
C LEU A 162 -3.55 2.79 14.97
N ALA A 163 -3.10 2.88 16.22
CA ALA A 163 -2.54 4.12 16.78
C ALA A 163 -1.30 4.61 16.01
N SER A 164 -0.66 3.73 15.22
CA SER A 164 0.42 4.06 14.28
C SER A 164 0.12 3.57 12.86
N ASN A 165 0.46 4.37 11.85
CA ASN A 165 0.29 4.05 10.42
C ASN A 165 1.14 2.84 9.94
N ALA A 166 2.04 2.33 10.79
CA ALA A 166 2.83 1.12 10.56
C ALA A 166 2.91 0.30 11.84
N ILE A 167 3.04 -1.02 11.69
CA ILE A 167 3.21 -1.99 12.77
C ILE A 167 4.56 -2.70 12.66
N THR A 168 4.97 -3.35 13.75
CA THR A 168 6.18 -4.18 13.78
C THR A 168 6.08 -5.34 12.79
N GLY A 169 7.21 -5.66 12.17
CA GLY A 169 7.33 -6.72 11.17
C GLY A 169 7.30 -8.13 11.69
N THR A 170 7.58 -9.05 10.78
CA THR A 170 7.68 -10.47 11.07
C THR A 170 8.86 -10.75 12.01
N ARG A 171 8.71 -11.80 12.85
CA ARG A 171 9.77 -12.28 13.75
C ARG A 171 11.07 -12.57 13.01
N ASP A 172 10.97 -13.14 11.81
CA ASP A 172 12.14 -13.48 11.00
C ASP A 172 12.91 -12.24 10.53
N CYS A 173 12.21 -11.16 10.18
CA CYS A 173 12.85 -9.91 9.82
C CYS A 173 13.57 -9.30 11.01
N LEU A 174 12.90 -9.23 12.17
CA LEU A 174 13.49 -8.70 13.40
C LEU A 174 14.75 -9.49 13.82
N ALA A 175 14.67 -10.82 13.78
CA ALA A 175 15.80 -11.69 14.09
C ALA A 175 16.98 -11.45 13.12
N ARG A 176 16.70 -11.37 11.81
CA ARG A 176 17.71 -11.09 10.79
C ARG A 176 18.37 -9.72 10.97
N CYS A 177 17.59 -8.71 11.36
CA CYS A 177 18.05 -7.33 11.50
C CYS A 177 18.53 -6.98 12.90
N ARG A 178 18.47 -7.92 13.85
CA ARG A 178 18.83 -7.73 15.26
C ARG A 178 18.09 -6.52 15.87
N LYS A 179 16.77 -6.50 15.67
CA LYS A 179 15.85 -5.44 16.14
C LYS A 179 14.83 -5.97 17.12
#